data_AF-A0A938TPF0-F1
#
_entry.id   AF-A0A938TPF0-F1
#
_cell.length_a   1.000
_cell.length_b   1.000
_cell.length_c   1.000
_cell.angle_alpha   90.00
_cell.angle_beta   90.00
_cell.angle_gamma   90.00
#
_symmetry.space_group_name_H-M   'P 1'
#
loop_
_entity.id
_entity.type
_entity.pdbx_description
1 polymer ?
#
loop_
_entity_poly.entity_id
_entity_poly.type
_entity_poly.pdbx_seq_one_letter_code
_entity_poly.pdbx_strand_id
1 'polypeptide(L)'
;MARMLVYSSDTASLLPLLVHEAATRGNYAPLAAQAEMLGDELESMIAMGMHNSVACAQDAPRFAGAVQRTALEATLMGTMMVDAMEAICGVWPRGPVDTDFGEPLDSAVPALLLSGEFDPATPAFYGAEAARGFADGRHIVVPSQGHGALRQPCVQRLVRQFVDHGSAAALDVACVAGIRSAPFFLSFSGSAP
;
A
#
# COMPACT_ATOMS: atom_id res chain seq x y z
N MET A 1 -6.31 13.87 -0.47
CA MET A 1 -5.85 12.97 0.61
C MET A 1 -6.89 11.95 1.10
N ALA A 2 -8.20 12.10 0.85
CA ALA A 2 -9.21 11.12 1.27
C ALA A 2 -8.93 9.66 0.85
N ARG A 3 -8.27 9.42 -0.30
CA ARG A 3 -7.82 8.08 -0.72
C ARG A 3 -6.95 7.36 0.31
N MET A 4 -6.21 8.11 1.14
CA MET A 4 -5.30 7.53 2.12
C MET A 4 -6.06 6.75 3.19
N LEU A 5 -7.35 7.05 3.40
CA LEU A 5 -8.20 6.30 4.32
C LEU A 5 -8.32 4.81 3.94
N VAL A 6 -8.13 4.43 2.67
CA VAL A 6 -8.19 3.01 2.27
C VAL A 6 -6.90 2.23 2.54
N TYR A 7 -5.85 2.87 3.06
CA TYR A 7 -4.58 2.19 3.34
C TYR A 7 -4.66 1.23 4.53
N SER A 8 -5.61 1.40 5.44
CA SER A 8 -5.82 0.48 6.55
C SER A 8 -7.30 0.21 6.78
N SER A 9 -7.62 -0.95 7.34
CA SER A 9 -8.98 -1.31 7.74
C SER A 9 -9.59 -0.27 8.69
N ASP A 10 -8.77 0.24 9.60
CA ASP A 10 -9.20 1.11 10.70
C ASP A 10 -9.61 2.48 10.16
N THR A 11 -8.79 3.08 9.32
CA THR A 11 -9.11 4.35 8.65
C THR A 11 -10.22 4.19 7.62
N ALA A 12 -10.28 3.06 6.92
CA ALA A 12 -11.32 2.79 5.93
C ALA A 12 -12.69 2.66 6.58
N SER A 13 -12.73 2.21 7.85
CA SER A 13 -13.97 2.05 8.60
C SER A 13 -14.75 3.35 8.80
N LEU A 14 -14.07 4.50 8.72
CA LEU A 14 -14.66 5.83 8.86
C LEU A 14 -15.33 6.32 7.56
N LEU A 15 -14.88 5.83 6.40
CA LEU A 15 -15.30 6.36 5.10
C LEU A 15 -16.82 6.45 4.93
N PRO A 16 -17.63 5.43 5.27
CA PRO A 16 -19.08 5.51 5.09
C PRO A 16 -19.71 6.66 5.88
N LEU A 17 -19.30 6.87 7.13
CA LEU A 17 -19.79 7.97 7.97
C LEU A 17 -19.39 9.34 7.39
N LEU A 18 -18.11 9.48 7.02
CA LEU A 18 -17.59 10.75 6.49
C LEU A 18 -18.28 11.13 5.17
N VAL A 19 -18.48 10.15 4.29
CA VAL A 19 -19.20 10.34 3.02
C VAL A 19 -20.68 10.63 3.28
N HIS A 20 -21.31 9.95 4.23
CA HIS A 20 -22.71 10.21 4.60
C HIS A 20 -22.92 11.64 5.11
N GLU A 21 -22.08 12.11 6.02
CA GLU A 21 -22.13 13.48 6.56
C GLU A 21 -21.95 14.53 5.46
N ALA A 22 -20.97 14.33 4.58
CA ALA A 22 -20.73 15.21 3.45
C ALA A 22 -21.91 15.22 2.47
N ALA A 23 -22.39 14.05 2.07
CA ALA A 23 -23.40 13.92 1.01
C ALA A 23 -24.82 14.28 1.46
N THR A 24 -25.18 13.99 2.72
CA THR A 24 -26.57 14.17 3.19
C THR A 24 -26.76 15.41 4.05
N ARG A 25 -25.71 15.88 4.73
CA ARG A 25 -25.78 17.03 5.65
C ARG A 25 -24.93 18.21 5.20
N GLY A 26 -24.18 18.07 4.10
CA GLY A 26 -23.23 19.09 3.66
C GLY A 26 -22.07 19.31 4.65
N ASN A 27 -21.86 18.37 5.58
CA ASN A 27 -20.86 18.48 6.62
C ASN A 27 -19.53 17.88 6.15
N TYR A 28 -18.74 18.69 5.45
CA TYR A 28 -17.42 18.27 4.92
C TYR A 28 -16.29 18.34 5.95
N ALA A 29 -16.51 19.01 7.09
CA ALA A 29 -15.46 19.26 8.07
C ALA A 29 -14.77 17.98 8.59
N PRO A 30 -15.49 16.88 8.91
CA PRO A 30 -14.84 15.63 9.34
C PRO A 30 -13.96 15.00 8.25
N LEU A 31 -14.43 15.01 6.99
CA LEU A 31 -13.66 14.46 5.88
C LEU A 31 -12.41 15.30 5.59
N ALA A 32 -12.54 16.63 5.63
CA ALA A 32 -11.41 17.54 5.47
C ALA A 32 -10.39 17.36 6.61
N ALA A 33 -10.83 17.30 7.87
CA ALA A 33 -9.95 17.07 9.01
C ALA A 33 -9.16 15.77 8.88
N GLN A 34 -9.82 14.66 8.50
CA GLN A 34 -9.13 13.39 8.25
C GLN A 34 -8.13 13.47 7.09
N ALA A 35 -8.45 14.23 6.04
CA ALA A 35 -7.58 14.41 4.89
C ALA A 35 -6.33 15.22 5.25
N GLU A 36 -6.45 16.27 6.08
CA GLU A 36 -5.33 17.06 6.58
C GLU A 36 -4.45 16.23 7.52
N MET A 37 -5.04 15.56 8.51
CA MET A 37 -4.28 14.72 9.47
C MET A 37 -3.43 13.66 8.78
N LEU A 38 -3.98 12.96 7.78
CA LEU A 38 -3.25 11.97 6.99
C LEU A 38 -2.21 12.61 6.06
N GLY A 39 -2.47 13.83 5.59
CA GLY A 39 -1.51 14.60 4.80
C GLY A 39 -0.27 14.95 5.62
N ASP A 40 -0.46 15.53 6.80
CA ASP A 40 0.59 15.91 7.74
C ASP A 40 1.42 14.69 8.17
N GLU A 41 0.76 13.58 8.50
CA GLU A 41 1.43 12.33 8.86
C GLU A 41 2.32 11.85 7.71
N LEU A 42 1.80 11.82 6.47
CA LEU A 42 2.56 11.37 5.31
C LEU A 42 3.76 12.28 5.01
N GLU A 43 3.57 13.60 5.07
CA GLU A 43 4.65 14.57 4.85
C GLU A 43 5.78 14.38 5.87
N SER A 44 5.43 14.08 7.12
CA SER A 44 6.41 13.81 8.18
C SER A 44 7.16 12.49 8.01
N MET A 45 6.58 11.52 7.30
CA MET A 45 7.14 10.17 7.14
C MET A 45 8.02 10.02 5.91
N ILE A 46 7.80 10.80 4.85
CA ILE A 46 8.48 10.62 3.57
C ILE A 46 9.65 11.60 3.43
N ALA A 47 10.86 11.05 3.33
CA ALA A 47 12.02 11.80 2.89
C ALA A 47 11.94 12.08 1.37
N MET A 48 11.20 13.13 0.99
CA MET A 48 10.88 13.44 -0.41
C MET A 48 12.11 13.54 -1.33
N GLY A 49 13.23 14.08 -0.82
CA GLY A 49 14.47 14.14 -1.59
C GLY A 49 15.02 12.75 -1.96
N MET A 50 15.00 11.80 -1.02
CA MET A 50 15.40 10.42 -1.26
C MET A 50 14.39 9.71 -2.18
N HIS A 51 13.09 9.87 -1.89
CA HIS A 51 12.01 9.32 -2.71
C HIS A 51 12.16 9.72 -4.18
N ASN A 52 12.29 11.02 -4.48
CA ASN A 52 12.43 11.51 -5.85
C ASN A 52 13.74 11.03 -6.50
N SER A 53 14.83 10.93 -5.74
CA SER A 53 16.11 10.46 -6.28
C SER A 53 16.04 9.00 -6.75
N VAL A 54 15.26 8.16 -6.04
CA VAL A 54 14.99 6.77 -6.42
C VAL A 54 13.99 6.71 -7.57
N ALA A 55 12.80 7.30 -7.38
CA ALA A 55 11.69 7.19 -8.33
C ALA A 55 12.02 7.80 -9.71
N CYS A 56 12.73 8.94 -9.75
CA CYS A 56 13.11 9.56 -11.01
C CYS A 56 14.23 8.84 -11.75
N ALA A 57 15.09 8.11 -11.03
CA ALA A 57 16.14 7.30 -11.65
C ALA A 57 15.58 5.95 -12.14
N GLN A 58 14.76 5.28 -11.32
CA GLN A 58 14.33 3.90 -11.53
C GLN A 58 12.95 3.81 -12.19
N ASP A 59 11.94 4.53 -11.71
CA ASP A 59 10.56 4.29 -12.13
C ASP A 59 10.13 5.17 -13.31
N ALA A 60 10.38 6.47 -13.22
CA ALA A 60 9.90 7.45 -14.21
C ALA A 60 10.32 7.15 -15.66
N PRO A 61 11.54 6.67 -15.96
CA PRO A 61 11.91 6.29 -17.34
C PRO A 61 11.02 5.18 -17.93
N ARG A 62 10.36 4.38 -17.09
CA ARG A 62 9.47 3.28 -17.49
C ARG A 62 8.03 3.71 -17.74
N PHE A 63 7.67 4.96 -17.45
CA PHE A 63 6.29 5.45 -17.66
C PHE A 63 5.96 5.59 -19.14
N ALA A 64 6.95 5.92 -19.97
CA ALA A 64 6.79 6.10 -21.40
C ALA A 64 6.23 4.83 -22.06
N GLY A 65 5.02 4.93 -22.63
CA GLY A 65 4.33 3.81 -23.28
C GLY A 65 3.63 2.82 -22.33
N ALA A 66 3.89 2.88 -21.02
CA ALA A 66 3.24 2.03 -20.02
C ALA A 66 1.98 2.68 -19.41
N VAL A 67 1.95 4.02 -19.32
CA VAL A 67 0.83 4.75 -18.71
C VAL A 67 -0.36 4.86 -19.66
N GLN A 68 -1.49 4.27 -19.28
CA GLN A 68 -2.77 4.41 -19.99
C GLN A 68 -3.54 5.64 -19.48
N ARG A 69 -3.17 6.84 -19.96
CA ARG A 69 -3.74 8.12 -19.48
C ARG A 69 -5.26 8.19 -19.56
N THR A 70 -5.86 7.75 -20.67
CA THR A 70 -7.33 7.72 -20.82
C THR A 70 -8.02 6.80 -19.80
N ALA A 71 -7.38 5.69 -19.43
CA ALA A 71 -7.91 4.81 -18.38
C ALA A 71 -7.84 5.48 -17.00
N LEU A 72 -6.75 6.21 -16.72
CA LEU A 72 -6.59 6.97 -15.47
C LEU A 72 -7.62 8.09 -15.34
N GLU A 73 -7.89 8.83 -16.42
CA GLU A 73 -8.90 9.90 -16.47
C GLU A 73 -10.31 9.39 -16.16
N ALA A 74 -10.61 8.13 -16.47
CA ALA A 74 -11.89 7.50 -16.14
C ALA A 74 -12.02 7.08 -14.66
N THR A 75 -10.95 7.23 -13.87
CA THR A 75 -10.94 6.92 -12.43
C THR A 75 -11.17 8.18 -11.57
N LEU A 76 -11.56 7.98 -10.31
CA LEU A 76 -11.64 9.07 -9.32
C LEU A 76 -10.30 9.81 -9.12
N MET A 77 -9.18 9.13 -9.34
CA MET A 77 -7.84 9.65 -9.09
C MET A 77 -7.27 10.47 -10.25
N GLY A 78 -7.77 10.27 -11.47
CA GLY A 78 -7.26 10.94 -12.66
C GLY A 78 -5.77 10.70 -12.92
N THR A 79 -5.14 11.61 -13.65
CA THR A 79 -3.73 11.55 -14.05
C THR A 79 -2.78 12.26 -13.08
N MET A 80 -3.33 12.93 -12.04
CA MET A 80 -2.58 13.91 -11.24
C MET A 80 -1.27 13.37 -10.65
N MET A 81 -1.22 12.09 -10.26
CA MET A 81 -0.04 11.49 -9.64
C MET A 81 1.07 11.26 -10.67
N VAL A 82 0.70 10.79 -11.87
CA VAL A 82 1.66 10.59 -12.96
C VAL A 82 2.15 11.95 -13.46
N ASP A 83 1.25 12.92 -13.64
CA ASP A 83 1.60 14.26 -14.09
C ASP A 83 2.58 14.95 -13.13
N ALA A 84 2.31 14.85 -11.82
CA ALA A 84 3.20 15.39 -10.80
C ALA A 84 4.58 14.70 -10.84
N MET A 85 4.62 13.37 -10.95
CA MET A 85 5.89 12.63 -10.98
C MET A 85 6.69 12.93 -12.26
N GLU A 86 6.05 13.00 -13.43
CA GLU A 86 6.70 13.38 -14.69
C GLU A 86 7.24 14.81 -14.63
N ALA A 87 6.49 15.75 -14.06
CA ALA A 87 6.94 17.13 -13.88
C ALA A 87 8.16 17.21 -12.95
N ILE A 88 8.12 16.52 -11.80
CA ILE A 88 9.25 16.46 -10.86
C ILE A 88 10.47 15.82 -11.53
N CYS A 89 10.30 14.63 -12.15
CA CYS A 89 11.39 13.88 -12.76
C CYS A 89 11.89 14.44 -14.09
N GLY A 90 11.19 15.43 -14.66
CA GLY A 90 11.65 16.25 -15.78
C GLY A 90 12.78 17.22 -15.40
N VAL A 91 12.86 17.61 -14.12
CA VAL A 91 13.89 18.53 -13.61
C VAL A 91 14.79 17.93 -12.53
N TRP A 92 14.37 16.83 -11.90
CA TRP A 92 15.15 16.17 -10.84
C TRP A 92 16.38 15.45 -11.41
N PRO A 93 17.57 15.57 -10.78
CA PRO A 93 18.76 14.83 -11.20
C PRO A 93 18.56 13.32 -11.10
N ARG A 94 19.04 12.57 -12.10
CA ARG A 94 18.93 11.11 -12.12
C ARG A 94 20.27 10.47 -11.78
N GLY A 95 20.23 9.48 -10.90
CA GLY A 95 21.36 8.61 -10.62
C GLY A 95 21.52 7.50 -11.67
N PRO A 96 22.66 6.81 -11.68
CA PRO A 96 22.82 5.58 -12.46
C PRO A 96 21.86 4.49 -11.94
N VAL A 97 21.43 3.63 -12.85
CA VAL A 97 20.66 2.42 -12.57
C VAL A 97 21.38 1.27 -13.24
N ASP A 98 21.56 0.16 -12.53
CA ASP A 98 22.24 -1.01 -13.08
C ASP A 98 21.46 -1.57 -14.27
N THR A 99 22.20 -2.10 -15.25
CA THR A 99 21.61 -2.55 -16.53
C THR A 99 20.67 -3.73 -16.37
N ASP A 100 20.82 -4.50 -15.30
CA ASP A 100 20.03 -5.67 -14.94
C ASP A 100 18.88 -5.35 -13.96
N PHE A 101 18.64 -4.09 -13.61
CA PHE A 101 17.59 -3.71 -12.64
C PHE A 101 16.19 -4.26 -12.98
N GLY A 102 15.89 -4.43 -14.27
CA GLY A 102 14.60 -4.96 -14.73
C GLY A 102 14.54 -6.48 -14.85
N GLU A 103 15.63 -7.19 -14.60
CA GLU A 103 15.67 -8.65 -14.73
C GLU A 103 14.92 -9.32 -13.57
N PRO A 104 14.30 -10.49 -13.81
CA PRO A 104 13.64 -11.24 -12.76
C PRO A 104 14.61 -11.58 -11.62
N LEU A 105 14.13 -11.45 -10.38
CA LEU A 105 14.86 -11.88 -9.20
C LEU A 105 15.08 -13.40 -9.23
N ASP A 106 16.30 -13.85 -8.90
CA ASP A 106 16.63 -15.26 -8.65
C ASP A 106 17.48 -15.37 -7.38
N SER A 107 16.91 -15.95 -6.33
CA SER A 107 17.54 -16.04 -5.01
C SER A 107 17.25 -17.36 -4.31
N ALA A 108 18.30 -17.96 -3.76
CA ALA A 108 18.19 -19.13 -2.89
C ALA A 108 17.89 -18.77 -1.43
N VAL A 109 17.85 -17.48 -1.08
CA VAL A 109 17.58 -17.02 0.30
C VAL A 109 16.08 -17.15 0.59
N PRO A 110 15.68 -17.78 1.70
CA PRO A 110 14.28 -17.84 2.09
C PRO A 110 13.65 -16.46 2.24
N ALA A 111 12.40 -16.32 1.78
CA ALA A 111 11.69 -15.05 1.83
C ALA A 111 10.23 -15.23 2.26
N LEU A 112 9.81 -14.41 3.21
CA LEU A 112 8.41 -14.26 3.61
C LEU A 112 7.87 -12.95 3.05
N LEU A 113 6.91 -13.04 2.13
CA LEU A 113 6.23 -11.90 1.53
C LEU A 113 4.84 -11.74 2.15
N LEU A 114 4.47 -10.51 2.48
CA LEU A 114 3.22 -10.18 3.15
C LEU A 114 2.47 -9.12 2.35
N SER A 115 1.18 -9.36 2.08
CA SER A 115 0.32 -8.36 1.43
C SER A 115 -1.03 -8.30 2.14
N GLY A 116 -1.64 -7.12 2.15
CA GLY A 116 -3.08 -7.02 2.42
C GLY A 116 -3.88 -7.43 1.19
N GLU A 117 -5.02 -8.08 1.39
CA GLU A 117 -5.97 -8.41 0.31
C GLU A 117 -6.43 -7.18 -0.46
N PHE A 118 -6.60 -6.05 0.24
CA PHE A 118 -7.07 -4.78 -0.30
C PHE A 118 -5.98 -3.69 -0.27
N ASP A 119 -4.71 -4.06 -0.34
CA ASP A 119 -3.60 -3.11 -0.38
C ASP A 119 -3.68 -2.24 -1.66
N PRO A 120 -3.93 -0.91 -1.53
CA PRO A 120 -4.10 -0.03 -2.68
C PRO A 120 -2.77 0.45 -3.28
N ALA A 121 -1.64 0.23 -2.60
CA ALA A 121 -0.33 0.74 -2.98
C ALA A 121 0.58 -0.37 -3.53
N THR A 122 0.59 -1.52 -2.86
CA THR A 122 1.35 -2.72 -3.25
C THR A 122 0.43 -3.94 -3.28
N PRO A 123 -0.46 -4.04 -4.29
CA PRO A 123 -1.42 -5.13 -4.38
C PRO A 123 -0.79 -6.52 -4.31
N ALA A 124 -1.56 -7.49 -3.80
CA ALA A 124 -1.08 -8.85 -3.55
C ALA A 124 -0.43 -9.54 -4.77
N PHE A 125 -0.85 -9.22 -5.99
CA PHE A 125 -0.26 -9.82 -7.18
C PHE A 125 1.22 -9.43 -7.38
N TYR A 126 1.68 -8.26 -6.90
CA TYR A 126 3.11 -7.93 -6.88
C TYR A 126 3.89 -8.83 -5.92
N GLY A 127 3.31 -9.14 -4.76
CA GLY A 127 3.90 -10.10 -3.82
C GLY A 127 3.96 -11.51 -4.40
N ALA A 128 2.91 -11.93 -5.12
CA ALA A 128 2.90 -13.23 -5.81
C ALA A 128 3.96 -13.31 -6.92
N GLU A 129 4.18 -12.21 -7.66
CA GLU A 129 5.23 -12.12 -8.67
C GLU A 129 6.62 -12.17 -8.02
N ALA A 130 6.87 -11.34 -7.00
CA ALA A 130 8.15 -11.32 -6.30
C ALA A 130 8.49 -12.67 -5.64
N ALA A 131 7.48 -13.39 -5.12
CA ALA A 131 7.68 -14.70 -4.50
C ALA A 131 8.24 -15.75 -5.46
N ARG A 132 8.00 -15.63 -6.78
CA ARG A 132 8.54 -16.55 -7.80
C ARG A 132 10.04 -16.46 -7.94
N GLY A 133 10.64 -15.33 -7.56
CA GLY A 133 12.08 -15.13 -7.61
C GLY A 133 12.86 -15.76 -6.45
N PHE A 134 12.18 -16.47 -5.55
CA PHE A 134 12.80 -17.14 -4.41
C PHE A 134 12.57 -18.64 -4.47
N ALA A 135 13.63 -19.43 -4.31
CA ALA A 135 13.53 -20.88 -4.24
C ALA A 135 12.72 -21.36 -3.00
N ASP A 136 12.78 -20.62 -1.89
CA ASP A 136 11.96 -20.80 -0.67
C ASP A 136 11.18 -19.50 -0.37
N GLY A 137 10.39 -19.06 -1.37
CA GLY A 137 9.47 -17.92 -1.25
C GLY A 137 8.10 -18.34 -0.76
N ARG A 138 7.61 -17.71 0.32
CA ARG A 138 6.22 -17.86 0.77
C ARG A 138 5.51 -16.52 0.81
N HIS A 139 4.42 -16.41 0.07
CA HIS A 139 3.54 -15.24 0.09
C HIS A 139 2.31 -15.50 0.95
N ILE A 140 2.02 -14.60 1.88
CA ILE A 140 0.81 -14.60 2.70
C ILE A 140 -0.01 -13.36 2.38
N VAL A 141 -1.21 -13.59 1.85
CA VAL A 141 -2.23 -12.55 1.69
C VAL A 141 -3.10 -12.52 2.93
N VAL A 142 -3.17 -11.36 3.58
CA VAL A 142 -3.90 -11.16 4.82
C VAL A 142 -5.30 -10.65 4.50
N PRO A 143 -6.36 -11.41 4.81
CA PRO A 143 -7.74 -11.06 4.45
C PRO A 143 -8.16 -9.73 5.04
N SER A 144 -8.93 -8.96 4.27
CA SER A 144 -9.55 -7.71 4.70
C SER A 144 -8.59 -6.59 5.15
N GLN A 145 -7.28 -6.75 4.92
CA GLN A 145 -6.26 -5.76 5.27
C GLN A 145 -5.81 -4.94 4.07
N GLY A 146 -5.44 -3.68 4.35
CA GLY A 146 -4.82 -2.77 3.39
C GLY A 146 -3.29 -2.83 3.40
N HIS A 147 -2.65 -1.69 3.16
CA HIS A 147 -1.21 -1.53 3.12
C HIS A 147 -0.55 -1.78 4.48
N GLY A 148 0.49 -2.61 4.51
CA GLY A 148 1.25 -2.91 5.73
C GLY A 148 0.54 -3.86 6.70
N ALA A 149 0.30 -5.10 6.28
CA ALA A 149 -0.39 -6.12 7.09
C ALA A 149 0.39 -6.61 8.34
N LEU A 150 1.61 -6.12 8.56
CA LEU A 150 2.48 -6.47 9.70
C LEU A 150 1.88 -6.10 11.06
N ARG A 151 0.93 -5.16 11.12
CA ARG A 151 0.30 -4.75 12.39
C ARG A 151 -0.58 -5.82 13.02
N GLN A 152 -0.92 -6.87 12.28
CA GLN A 152 -1.77 -7.95 12.79
C GLN A 152 -0.99 -8.88 13.72
N PRO A 153 -1.44 -9.15 14.97
CA PRO A 153 -0.70 -9.98 15.93
C PRO A 153 -0.36 -11.38 15.42
N CYS A 154 -1.24 -11.98 14.60
CA CYS A 154 -0.95 -13.25 13.92
C CYS A 154 0.26 -13.13 13.00
N VAL A 155 0.29 -12.10 12.16
CA VAL A 155 1.38 -11.85 11.20
C VAL A 155 2.70 -11.58 11.92
N GLN A 156 2.68 -10.83 13.03
CA GLN A 156 3.88 -10.60 13.85
C GLN A 156 4.49 -11.89 14.39
N ARG A 157 3.65 -12.85 14.81
CA ARG A 157 4.13 -14.17 15.25
C ARG A 157 4.75 -14.96 14.10
N LEU A 158 4.16 -14.90 12.91
CA LEU A 158 4.69 -15.58 11.72
C LEU A 158 6.05 -14.99 11.30
N VAL A 159 6.19 -13.67 11.32
CA VAL A 159 7.47 -13.00 11.04
C VAL A 159 8.53 -13.41 12.06
N ARG A 160 8.18 -13.45 13.35
CA ARG A 160 9.10 -13.93 14.39
C ARG A 160 9.54 -15.38 14.14
N GLN A 161 8.61 -16.29 13.86
CA GLN A 161 8.94 -17.69 13.55
C GLN A 161 9.83 -17.82 12.31
N PHE A 162 9.56 -17.02 11.26
CA PHE A 162 10.38 -16.99 10.06
C PHE A 162 11.81 -16.55 10.37
N VAL A 163 11.99 -15.49 11.17
CA VAL A 163 13.32 -15.01 11.57
C VAL A 163 14.03 -16.02 12.47
N ASP A 164 13.34 -16.61 13.44
CA ASP A 164 13.91 -17.59 14.37
C ASP A 164 14.36 -18.88 13.66
N HIS A 165 13.64 -19.30 12.62
CA HIS A 165 13.91 -20.57 11.92
C HIS A 165 14.69 -20.40 10.61
N GLY A 166 14.72 -19.19 10.04
CA GLY A 166 15.33 -18.92 8.74
C GLY A 166 14.63 -19.61 7.56
N SER A 167 13.35 -19.99 7.68
CA SER A 167 12.57 -20.58 6.58
C SER A 167 11.08 -20.31 6.75
N ALA A 168 10.37 -20.17 5.62
CA ALA A 168 8.93 -19.95 5.59
C ALA A 168 8.11 -21.23 5.37
N ALA A 169 8.74 -22.36 5.05
CA ALA A 169 8.07 -23.59 4.64
C ALA A 169 7.09 -24.14 5.70
N ALA A 170 7.46 -24.10 6.98
CA ALA A 170 6.70 -24.72 8.08
C ALA A 170 5.84 -23.74 8.90
N LEU A 171 5.61 -22.51 8.41
CA LEU A 171 4.77 -21.56 9.14
C LEU A 171 3.30 -22.03 9.18
N ASP A 172 2.73 -22.10 10.39
CA ASP A 172 1.30 -22.34 10.60
C ASP A 172 0.51 -21.04 10.44
N VAL A 173 -0.14 -20.88 9.30
CA VAL A 173 -0.88 -19.67 8.93
C VAL A 173 -2.36 -19.73 9.29
N ALA A 174 -2.81 -20.74 10.05
CA ALA A 174 -4.22 -20.89 10.40
C ALA A 174 -4.82 -19.64 11.08
N CYS A 175 -4.03 -18.90 11.86
CA CYS A 175 -4.50 -17.68 12.51
C CYS A 175 -4.86 -16.55 11.53
N VAL A 176 -4.35 -16.58 10.29
CA VAL A 176 -4.62 -15.56 9.27
C VAL A 176 -6.10 -15.55 8.90
N ALA A 177 -6.73 -16.74 8.85
CA ALA A 177 -8.16 -16.88 8.55
C ALA A 177 -9.08 -16.25 9.61
N GLY A 178 -8.54 -15.93 10.80
CA GLY A 178 -9.26 -15.24 11.88
C GLY A 178 -9.22 -13.72 11.80
N ILE A 179 -8.40 -13.14 10.91
CA ILE A 179 -8.28 -11.68 10.78
C ILE A 179 -9.54 -11.12 10.12
N ARG A 180 -10.00 -9.97 10.61
CA ARG A 180 -11.20 -9.27 10.17
C ARG A 180 -10.88 -7.79 10.01
N SER A 181 -11.58 -7.12 9.11
CA SER A 181 -11.56 -5.65 9.03
C SER A 181 -12.22 -5.02 10.26
N ALA A 182 -11.85 -3.77 10.53
CA ALA A 182 -12.56 -2.94 11.48
C ALA A 182 -14.02 -2.71 11.02
N PRO A 183 -15.01 -2.78 11.93
CA PRO A 183 -16.40 -2.53 11.59
C PRO A 183 -16.61 -1.05 11.24
N PHE A 184 -17.51 -0.76 10.29
CA PHE A 184 -17.80 0.61 9.89
C PHE A 184 -18.38 1.43 11.04
N PHE A 185 -17.93 2.69 11.14
CA PHE A 185 -18.53 3.66 12.03
C PHE A 185 -19.91 4.04 11.50
N LEU A 186 -20.92 4.00 12.36
CA LEU A 186 -22.28 4.42 12.05
C LEU A 186 -22.60 5.80 12.64
N SER A 187 -21.77 6.25 13.58
CA SER A 187 -21.80 7.57 14.18
C SER A 187 -20.40 7.93 14.67
N PHE A 188 -20.18 9.19 15.09
CA PHE A 188 -18.93 9.60 15.72
C PHE A 188 -18.64 8.89 17.06
N SER A 189 -19.60 8.15 17.61
CA SER A 189 -19.43 7.34 18.81
C SER A 189 -18.96 5.90 18.54
N GLY A 190 -18.96 5.44 17.29
CA GLY A 190 -18.45 4.10 16.92
C GLY A 190 -19.33 3.33 15.93
N SER A 191 -18.99 2.04 15.78
CA SER A 191 -19.78 1.05 15.04
C SER A 191 -21.03 0.61 15.81
N ALA A 192 -21.90 -0.16 15.16
CA ALA A 192 -22.97 -0.86 15.87
C ALA A 192 -22.39 -1.81 16.95
N PRO A 193 -23.15 -2.09 18.03
CA PRO A 193 -22.83 -3.13 19.02
C PRO A 193 -22.72 -4.53 18.41
#